data_AF-C0PCH2-F1
#
_entry.id   AF-C0PCH2-F1
#
_cell.length_a   1.000
_cell.length_b   1.000
_cell.length_c   1.000
_cell.angle_alpha   90.00
_cell.angle_beta   90.00
_cell.angle_gamma   90.00
#
_symmetry.space_group_name_H-M   'P 1'
#
loop_
_entity.id
_entity.type
_entity.pdbx_description
1 polymer ?
#
loop_
_entity_poly.entity_id
_entity_poly.type
_entity_poly.pdbx_seq_one_letter_code
_entity_poly.pdbx_strand_id
1 'polypeptide(L)'
;MKYISTQPMRLYCITCEDVYYLPQNGSIKLYKEIVCPLDGFELLLFSMVGPDAKSFPLCPFCYNCPPFEGIDKLFGALKLDDTGKVGKGAGMPCFLCPHPTCKQSMITQGVCACPECSGTLILDPVSAPKWRLYCNMCNCIVLLPHAAHRITTTDKKCLTCESTIIEVDFNKKTTPLQDGATLHEGCILCDDLLHSLIEMKHGKSFFIRRGRGRGRGRGRGRGSSRGRGRRGNSRYDDPKMSFRDF
;
A
#
# COMPACT_ATOMS: atom_id res chain seq x y z
N MET A 1 -13.85 1.01 -16.80
CA MET A 1 -13.90 1.86 -15.58
C MET A 1 -13.43 3.26 -15.93
N LYS A 2 -14.16 4.32 -15.55
CA LYS A 2 -13.80 5.72 -15.87
C LYS A 2 -13.15 6.42 -14.68
N TYR A 3 -11.92 6.92 -14.84
CA TYR A 3 -11.26 7.73 -13.83
C TYR A 3 -11.76 9.18 -13.86
N ILE A 4 -12.11 9.70 -12.69
CA ILE A 4 -12.52 11.10 -12.49
C ILE A 4 -11.51 11.73 -11.53
N SER A 5 -10.64 12.58 -12.08
CA SER A 5 -9.56 13.27 -11.35
C SER A 5 -10.03 14.51 -10.57
N THR A 6 -11.24 15.01 -10.83
CA THR A 6 -11.81 16.13 -10.05
C THR A 6 -12.12 15.68 -8.64
N GLN A 7 -11.76 16.51 -7.64
CA GLN A 7 -11.95 16.15 -6.24
C GLN A 7 -13.45 15.97 -5.89
N PRO A 8 -13.81 14.92 -5.13
CA PRO A 8 -12.95 13.82 -4.71
C PRO A 8 -12.61 12.87 -5.87
N MET A 9 -11.32 12.55 -6.01
CA MET A 9 -10.82 11.58 -7.00
C MET A 9 -11.50 10.23 -6.80
N ARG A 10 -11.98 9.64 -7.89
CA ARG A 10 -12.80 8.42 -7.86
C ARG A 10 -12.78 7.68 -9.20
N LEU A 11 -13.12 6.41 -9.18
CA LEU A 11 -13.49 5.63 -10.34
C LEU A 11 -15.01 5.51 -10.41
N TYR A 12 -15.56 5.56 -11.62
CA TYR A 12 -16.95 5.25 -11.90
C TYR A 12 -17.03 4.03 -12.80
N CYS A 13 -17.78 3.01 -12.35
CA CYS A 13 -18.10 1.84 -13.16
C CYS A 13 -19.34 2.16 -14.00
N ILE A 14 -19.19 2.33 -15.31
CA ILE A 14 -20.33 2.64 -16.20
C ILE A 14 -21.32 1.46 -16.24
N THR A 15 -20.82 0.22 -16.11
CA THR A 15 -21.65 -1.00 -16.17
C THR A 15 -22.49 -1.23 -14.91
N CYS A 16 -21.95 -0.92 -13.73
CA CYS A 16 -22.63 -1.18 -12.44
C CYS A 16 -23.20 0.08 -11.80
N GLU A 17 -22.87 1.25 -12.35
CA GLU A 17 -23.17 2.57 -11.78
C GLU A 17 -22.58 2.80 -10.38
N ASP A 18 -21.55 2.01 -10.02
CA ASP A 18 -20.85 2.10 -8.75
C ASP A 18 -19.73 3.15 -8.76
N VAL A 19 -19.48 3.75 -7.60
CA VAL A 19 -18.42 4.74 -7.37
C VAL A 19 -17.41 4.20 -6.36
N TYR A 20 -16.14 4.18 -6.76
CA TYR A 20 -15.02 3.82 -5.88
C TYR A 20 -14.19 5.07 -5.59
N TYR A 21 -14.19 5.55 -4.35
CA TYR A 21 -13.34 6.66 -3.96
C TYR A 21 -11.87 6.23 -3.92
N LEU A 22 -10.99 7.17 -4.26
CA LEU A 22 -9.55 6.95 -4.26
C LEU A 22 -8.89 7.82 -3.18
N PRO A 23 -7.63 7.54 -2.79
CA PRO A 23 -6.86 8.46 -1.94
C PRO A 23 -6.79 9.85 -2.56
N GLN A 24 -6.82 10.90 -1.74
CA GLN A 24 -6.82 12.29 -2.21
C GLN A 24 -5.40 12.91 -2.11
N ASN A 25 -5.18 14.03 -2.78
CA ASN A 25 -3.92 14.82 -2.73
C ASN A 25 -2.68 14.07 -3.25
N GLY A 26 -2.82 13.35 -4.35
CA GLY A 26 -1.72 12.71 -5.06
C GLY A 26 -2.09 12.40 -6.50
N SER A 27 -1.30 11.56 -7.14
CA SER A 27 -1.56 11.06 -8.48
C SER A 27 -2.00 9.60 -8.44
N ILE A 28 -2.85 9.21 -9.38
CA ILE A 28 -3.35 7.84 -9.55
C ILE A 28 -2.92 7.38 -10.94
N LYS A 29 -2.35 6.17 -11.03
CA LYS A 29 -1.98 5.53 -12.30
C LYS A 29 -2.35 4.05 -12.26
N LEU A 30 -2.50 3.43 -13.43
CA LEU A 30 -2.58 1.98 -13.55
C LEU A 30 -1.29 1.32 -13.05
N TYR A 31 -1.39 0.25 -12.26
CA TYR A 31 -0.22 -0.43 -11.69
C TYR A 31 0.05 -1.77 -12.37
N LYS A 32 0.97 -1.75 -13.35
CA LYS A 32 1.57 -2.93 -14.00
C LYS A 32 0.55 -3.95 -14.56
N GLU A 33 -0.70 -3.54 -14.80
CA GLU A 33 -1.80 -4.43 -15.23
C GLU A 33 -1.97 -5.66 -14.31
N ILE A 34 -1.57 -5.54 -13.03
CA ILE A 34 -1.72 -6.61 -12.05
C ILE A 34 -3.12 -6.54 -11.46
N VAL A 35 -3.72 -7.70 -11.22
CA VAL A 35 -5.03 -7.82 -10.58
C VAL A 35 -4.93 -8.23 -9.11
N CYS A 36 -5.90 -7.78 -8.32
CA CYS A 36 -6.13 -8.24 -6.96
C CYS A 36 -6.63 -9.69 -6.97
N PRO A 37 -6.05 -10.61 -6.19
CA PRO A 37 -6.45 -12.02 -6.23
C PRO A 37 -7.79 -12.32 -5.54
N LEU A 38 -8.33 -11.35 -4.79
CA LEU A 38 -9.61 -11.52 -4.07
C LEU A 38 -10.82 -11.31 -4.97
N ASP A 39 -10.75 -10.28 -5.80
CA ASP A 39 -11.87 -9.77 -6.57
C ASP A 39 -11.56 -9.73 -8.07
N GLY A 40 -10.29 -9.64 -8.48
CA GLY A 40 -9.88 -9.53 -9.87
C GLY A 40 -9.68 -8.10 -10.36
N PHE A 41 -9.92 -7.07 -9.52
CA PHE A 41 -9.70 -5.68 -9.93
C PHE A 41 -8.25 -5.42 -10.29
N GLU A 42 -8.00 -4.78 -11.43
CA GLU A 42 -6.70 -4.19 -11.71
C GLU A 42 -6.30 -3.22 -10.57
N LEU A 43 -5.02 -3.22 -10.24
CA LEU A 43 -4.46 -2.40 -9.18
C LEU A 43 -4.11 -1.00 -9.70
N LEU A 44 -4.30 -0.02 -8.82
CA LEU A 44 -3.85 1.35 -9.04
C LEU A 44 -2.62 1.65 -8.18
N LEU A 45 -1.76 2.53 -8.68
CA LEU A 45 -0.66 3.11 -7.92
C LEU A 45 -1.06 4.52 -7.51
N PHE A 46 -1.14 4.76 -6.21
CA PHE A 46 -1.20 6.12 -5.67
C PHE A 46 0.20 6.62 -5.36
N SER A 47 0.52 7.84 -5.76
CA SER A 47 1.78 8.50 -5.43
C SER A 47 1.51 9.89 -4.87
N MET A 48 1.99 10.13 -3.65
CA MET A 48 1.94 11.45 -3.04
C MET A 48 2.90 12.43 -3.74
N VAL A 49 2.62 13.72 -3.61
CA VAL A 49 3.48 14.77 -4.18
C VAL A 49 4.59 15.14 -3.19
N GLY A 50 5.83 15.16 -3.67
CA GLY A 50 6.99 15.70 -2.94
C GLY A 50 8.21 14.76 -2.88
N PRO A 51 9.33 15.26 -2.35
CA PRO A 51 10.51 14.43 -2.10
C PRO A 51 10.19 13.37 -1.04
N ASP A 52 10.70 12.15 -1.25
CA ASP A 52 10.46 10.96 -0.41
C ASP A 52 8.99 10.64 -0.16
N ALA A 53 8.10 11.16 -1.01
CA ALA A 53 6.68 10.90 -0.95
C ALA A 53 6.40 9.40 -1.10
N LYS A 54 5.48 8.88 -0.28
CA LYS A 54 5.09 7.48 -0.31
C LYS A 54 4.24 7.22 -1.55
N SER A 55 4.52 6.07 -2.16
CA SER A 55 3.69 5.49 -3.20
C SER A 55 3.25 4.12 -2.75
N PHE A 56 2.04 3.72 -3.12
CA PHE A 56 1.54 2.40 -2.79
C PHE A 56 0.51 1.90 -3.80
N PRO A 57 0.53 0.59 -4.09
CA PRO A 57 -0.56 -0.06 -4.79
C PRO A 57 -1.84 -0.10 -3.93
N LEU A 58 -2.99 -0.04 -4.58
CA LEU A 58 -4.29 -0.27 -3.97
C LEU A 58 -5.23 -0.98 -4.96
N CYS A 59 -6.08 -1.87 -4.44
CA CYS A 59 -7.24 -2.38 -5.17
C CYS A 59 -8.42 -1.43 -4.90
N PRO A 60 -9.14 -0.94 -5.93
CA PRO A 60 -10.31 -0.07 -5.74
C PRO A 60 -11.36 -0.65 -4.80
N PHE A 61 -11.66 -1.95 -4.94
CA PHE A 61 -12.67 -2.61 -4.13
C PHE A 61 -12.20 -2.76 -2.68
N CYS A 62 -11.04 -3.37 -2.44
CA CYS A 62 -10.48 -3.51 -1.10
C CYS A 62 -10.27 -2.16 -0.38
N TYR A 63 -9.94 -1.09 -1.12
CA TYR A 63 -9.78 0.24 -0.55
C TYR A 63 -11.10 0.79 0.00
N ASN A 64 -12.21 0.60 -0.72
CA ASN A 64 -13.53 1.11 -0.35
C ASN A 64 -14.33 0.16 0.55
N CYS A 65 -14.15 -1.14 0.35
CA CYS A 65 -14.92 -2.24 0.93
C CYS A 65 -13.97 -3.36 1.39
N PRO A 66 -13.08 -3.10 2.37
CA PRO A 66 -12.14 -4.11 2.83
C PRO A 66 -12.87 -5.35 3.38
N PRO A 67 -12.62 -6.56 2.86
CA PRO A 67 -13.38 -7.77 3.22
C PRO A 67 -12.87 -8.46 4.50
N PHE A 68 -12.19 -7.74 5.39
CA PHE A 68 -11.52 -8.32 6.55
C PHE A 68 -12.12 -7.82 7.87
N GLU A 69 -12.37 -8.73 8.80
CA GLU A 69 -12.87 -8.40 10.13
C GLU A 69 -11.85 -7.59 10.93
N GLY A 70 -12.33 -6.64 11.74
CA GLY A 70 -11.48 -5.86 12.65
C GLY A 70 -10.60 -4.80 11.98
N ILE A 71 -10.74 -4.60 10.67
CA ILE A 71 -9.91 -3.65 9.92
C ILE A 71 -10.09 -2.19 10.38
N ASP A 72 -11.30 -1.89 10.82
CA ASP A 72 -11.71 -0.64 11.46
C ASP A 72 -10.93 -0.34 12.74
N LYS A 73 -10.47 -1.39 13.43
CA LYS A 73 -9.72 -1.31 14.70
C LYS A 73 -8.21 -1.33 14.47
N LEU A 74 -7.74 -2.11 13.49
CA LEU A 74 -6.32 -2.26 13.17
C LEU A 74 -5.72 -0.97 12.60
N PHE A 75 -6.54 -0.16 11.93
CA PHE A 75 -6.11 1.07 11.31
C PHE A 75 -6.89 2.24 11.90
N GLY A 76 -6.38 2.80 13.01
CA GLY A 76 -6.93 3.97 13.71
C GLY A 76 -7.03 5.28 12.90
N ALA A 77 -7.08 5.19 11.57
CA ALA A 77 -7.14 6.27 10.60
C ALA A 77 -8.22 6.09 9.52
N LEU A 78 -8.93 4.95 9.46
CA LEU A 78 -10.19 4.93 8.72
C LEU A 78 -11.16 5.78 9.53
N LYS A 79 -11.33 7.05 9.13
CA LYS A 79 -12.44 7.86 9.64
C LYS A 79 -13.71 7.17 9.19
N LEU A 80 -14.21 6.24 10.00
CA LEU A 80 -15.58 5.83 9.93
C LEU A 80 -16.39 7.09 10.26
N ASP A 81 -17.23 7.53 9.33
CA ASP A 81 -18.25 8.50 9.69
C ASP A 81 -19.19 7.89 10.74
N ASP A 82 -20.08 8.69 11.34
CA ASP A 82 -21.03 8.23 12.36
C ASP A 82 -21.96 7.10 11.87
N THR A 83 -21.90 6.73 10.57
CA THR A 83 -22.64 5.62 9.96
C THR A 83 -21.82 4.35 9.74
N GLY A 84 -20.55 4.34 10.17
CA GLY A 84 -19.65 3.20 9.98
C GLY A 84 -19.10 3.09 8.55
N LYS A 85 -19.12 4.17 7.76
CA LYS A 85 -18.55 4.18 6.41
C LYS A 85 -17.22 4.90 6.38
N VAL A 86 -16.26 4.32 5.67
CA VAL A 86 -14.95 4.94 5.47
C VAL A 86 -15.13 6.29 4.74
N GLY A 87 -14.67 7.37 5.37
CA GLY A 87 -14.75 8.72 4.81
C GLY A 87 -14.04 8.84 3.46
N LYS A 88 -14.50 9.75 2.61
CA LYS A 88 -13.95 9.96 1.26
C LYS A 88 -12.44 10.20 1.31
N GLY A 89 -11.64 9.28 0.76
CA GLY A 89 -10.18 9.35 0.75
C GLY A 89 -9.48 8.68 1.93
N ALA A 90 -10.21 8.01 2.80
CA ALA A 90 -9.71 6.95 3.66
C ALA A 90 -10.07 5.59 3.04
N GLY A 91 -9.27 4.56 3.30
CA GLY A 91 -9.48 3.23 2.75
C GLY A 91 -8.30 2.30 3.05
N MET A 92 -8.44 1.02 2.75
CA MET A 92 -7.38 0.03 2.96
C MET A 92 -6.49 -0.14 1.70
N PRO A 93 -5.28 0.44 1.65
CA PRO A 93 -4.32 0.15 0.59
C PRO A 93 -3.73 -1.27 0.69
N CYS A 94 -3.07 -1.74 -0.37
CA CYS A 94 -2.56 -3.12 -0.41
C CYS A 94 -1.52 -3.42 0.66
N PHE A 95 -0.70 -2.44 1.07
CA PHE A 95 0.29 -2.64 2.15
C PHE A 95 -0.34 -2.88 3.54
N LEU A 96 -1.67 -2.78 3.66
CA LEU A 96 -2.46 -3.14 4.85
C LEU A 96 -3.28 -4.42 4.64
N CYS A 97 -3.28 -4.98 3.42
CA CYS A 97 -4.03 -6.19 3.11
C CYS A 97 -3.38 -7.38 3.82
N PRO A 98 -4.13 -8.19 4.57
CA PRO A 98 -3.64 -9.42 5.20
C PRO A 98 -3.75 -10.65 4.29
N HIS A 99 -4.21 -10.52 3.04
CA HIS A 99 -4.44 -11.67 2.16
C HIS A 99 -3.11 -12.29 1.68
N PRO A 100 -2.83 -13.56 1.99
CA PRO A 100 -1.50 -14.16 1.76
C PRO A 100 -1.15 -14.31 0.28
N THR A 101 -2.13 -14.42 -0.62
CA THR A 101 -1.86 -14.53 -2.07
C THR A 101 -1.76 -13.19 -2.77
N CYS A 102 -2.08 -12.08 -2.10
CA CYS A 102 -1.92 -10.75 -2.69
C CYS A 102 -0.45 -10.37 -2.67
N LYS A 103 0.17 -10.28 -3.85
CA LYS A 103 1.60 -9.95 -4.00
C LYS A 103 1.98 -8.59 -3.41
N GLN A 104 1.01 -7.68 -3.29
CA GLN A 104 1.19 -6.33 -2.73
C GLN A 104 0.75 -6.23 -1.25
N SER A 105 0.44 -7.37 -0.63
CA SER A 105 -0.05 -7.44 0.75
C SER A 105 1.04 -7.11 1.77
N MET A 106 0.61 -6.79 2.98
CA MET A 106 1.49 -6.69 4.13
C MET A 106 2.24 -8.01 4.38
N ILE A 107 1.59 -9.14 4.14
CA ILE A 107 2.15 -10.48 4.41
C ILE A 107 3.29 -10.79 3.44
N THR A 108 3.13 -10.44 2.16
CA THR A 108 4.13 -10.76 1.11
C THR A 108 5.23 -9.73 0.99
N GLN A 109 4.96 -8.46 1.27
CA GLN A 109 5.93 -7.36 1.15
C GLN A 109 6.51 -6.92 2.51
N GLY A 110 6.02 -7.48 3.62
CA GLY A 110 6.51 -7.20 4.96
C GLY A 110 7.88 -7.81 5.22
N VAL A 111 8.80 -7.00 5.74
CA VAL A 111 10.19 -7.38 5.98
C VAL A 111 10.44 -7.64 7.46
N CYS A 112 10.26 -6.63 8.31
CA CYS A 112 10.51 -6.73 9.74
C CYS A 112 9.60 -5.78 10.53
N ALA A 113 9.59 -5.92 11.85
CA ALA A 113 8.88 -5.02 12.73
C ALA A 113 9.43 -3.59 12.64
N CYS A 114 8.56 -2.59 12.72
CA CYS A 114 8.98 -1.21 12.83
C CYS A 114 9.58 -0.95 14.23
N PRO A 115 10.76 -0.33 14.35
CA PRO A 115 11.35 -0.06 15.66
C PRO A 115 10.66 1.09 16.43
N GLU A 116 9.82 1.89 15.76
CA GLU A 116 9.17 3.07 16.34
C GLU A 116 7.71 2.85 16.74
N CYS A 117 7.08 1.76 16.30
CA CYS A 117 5.66 1.49 16.56
C CYS A 117 5.33 0.01 16.37
N SER A 118 4.09 -0.39 16.63
CA SER A 118 3.61 -1.77 16.40
C SER A 118 3.36 -2.13 14.92
N GLY A 119 3.92 -1.37 13.99
CA GLY A 119 3.76 -1.58 12.55
C GLY A 119 4.80 -2.53 11.97
N THR A 120 4.69 -2.75 10.66
CA THR A 120 5.63 -3.55 9.86
C THR A 120 6.27 -2.66 8.80
N LEU A 121 7.57 -2.83 8.60
CA LEU A 121 8.30 -2.22 7.49
C LEU A 121 8.02 -3.01 6.21
N ILE A 122 7.43 -2.34 5.23
CA ILE A 122 6.97 -2.89 3.95
C ILE A 122 7.89 -2.40 2.83
N LEU A 123 8.32 -3.31 1.96
CA LEU A 123 9.09 -2.97 0.76
C LEU A 123 8.24 -2.13 -0.20
N ASP A 124 8.75 -0.96 -0.61
CA ASP A 124 8.11 -0.13 -1.63
C ASP A 124 8.47 -0.67 -3.03
N PRO A 125 7.52 -1.31 -3.75
CA PRO A 125 7.80 -1.98 -5.02
C PRO A 125 8.00 -1.02 -6.19
N VAL A 126 7.89 0.29 -5.96
CA VAL A 126 8.12 1.35 -6.96
C VAL A 126 9.21 2.32 -6.53
N SER A 127 9.97 2.00 -5.48
CA SER A 127 11.04 2.86 -4.98
C SER A 127 12.34 2.80 -5.79
N ALA A 128 12.46 1.86 -6.72
CA ALA A 128 13.62 1.76 -7.60
C ALA A 128 13.92 3.11 -8.29
N PRO A 129 15.19 3.53 -8.41
CA PRO A 129 16.40 2.84 -7.93
C PRO A 129 16.72 3.12 -6.44
N LYS A 130 15.98 4.02 -5.79
CA LYS A 130 16.17 4.42 -4.38
C LYS A 130 15.34 3.54 -3.46
N TRP A 131 15.69 2.26 -3.44
CA TRP A 131 14.96 1.25 -2.70
C TRP A 131 14.75 1.62 -1.24
N ARG A 132 13.54 1.41 -0.74
CA ARG A 132 13.18 1.74 0.65
C ARG A 132 12.10 0.82 1.20
N LEU A 133 12.14 0.67 2.51
CA LEU A 133 11.03 0.18 3.31
C LEU A 133 10.30 1.38 3.93
N TYR A 134 8.98 1.29 4.06
CA TYR A 134 8.21 2.23 4.87
C TYR A 134 7.42 1.50 5.93
N CYS A 135 7.19 2.14 7.07
CA CYS A 135 6.23 1.63 8.03
C CYS A 135 4.80 1.77 7.49
N ASN A 136 3.98 0.76 7.72
CA ASN A 136 2.55 0.81 7.43
C ASN A 136 1.72 1.61 8.47
N MET A 137 2.31 1.96 9.63
CA MET A 137 1.63 2.61 10.76
C MET A 137 2.25 3.94 11.25
N CYS A 138 3.48 4.28 10.85
CA CYS A 138 4.11 5.56 11.19
C CYS A 138 4.85 6.14 9.98
N ASN A 139 5.68 7.17 10.19
CA ASN A 139 6.47 7.80 9.14
C ASN A 139 7.92 7.28 9.06
N CYS A 140 8.27 6.20 9.74
CA CYS A 140 9.57 5.54 9.63
C CYS A 140 9.81 5.04 8.20
N ILE A 141 10.98 5.33 7.65
CA ILE A 141 11.48 4.90 6.35
C ILE A 141 12.87 4.31 6.57
N VAL A 142 13.17 3.19 5.92
CA VAL A 142 14.52 2.61 5.89
C VAL A 142 14.98 2.58 4.44
N LEU A 143 16.01 3.36 4.10
CA LEU A 143 16.65 3.27 2.80
C LEU A 143 17.48 1.98 2.73
N LEU A 144 17.37 1.31 1.59
CA LEU A 144 18.07 0.07 1.28
C LEU A 144 19.30 0.38 0.41
N PRO A 145 20.18 -0.62 0.17
CA PRO A 145 21.44 -0.37 -0.54
C PRO A 145 21.26 0.31 -1.89
N HIS A 146 21.91 1.46 -2.08
CA HIS A 146 21.80 2.30 -3.29
C HIS A 146 22.36 1.61 -4.55
N ALA A 147 23.29 0.67 -4.37
CA ALA A 147 23.88 -0.10 -5.46
C ALA A 147 22.93 -1.20 -6.00
N ALA A 148 21.75 -1.41 -5.41
CA ALA A 148 20.83 -2.46 -5.82
C ALA A 148 20.11 -2.12 -7.13
N HIS A 149 20.21 -3.03 -8.11
CA HIS A 149 19.40 -3.02 -9.32
C HIS A 149 17.98 -3.52 -9.03
N ARG A 150 17.83 -4.55 -8.19
CA ARG A 150 16.55 -5.11 -7.77
C ARG A 150 16.59 -5.55 -6.31
N ILE A 151 15.49 -5.34 -5.60
CA ILE A 151 15.27 -5.92 -4.27
C ILE A 151 13.89 -6.59 -4.24
N THR A 152 13.83 -7.80 -3.69
CA THR A 152 12.59 -8.57 -3.53
C THR A 152 12.53 -9.25 -2.17
N THR A 153 11.32 -9.42 -1.64
CA THR A 153 11.07 -10.27 -0.47
C THR A 153 11.08 -11.75 -0.86
N THR A 154 11.50 -12.60 0.07
CA THR A 154 11.45 -14.07 -0.08
C THR A 154 10.40 -14.69 0.85
N ASP A 155 10.20 -16.00 0.75
CA ASP A 155 9.41 -16.80 1.69
C ASP A 155 10.22 -17.25 2.93
N LYS A 156 11.54 -17.04 2.92
CA LYS A 156 12.44 -17.45 4.00
C LYS A 156 12.42 -16.45 5.17
N LYS A 157 12.60 -16.98 6.38
CA LYS A 157 12.68 -16.20 7.63
C LYS A 157 14.06 -16.33 8.26
N CYS A 158 14.53 -15.26 8.88
CA CYS A 158 15.76 -15.25 9.66
C CYS A 158 15.59 -16.11 10.91
N LEU A 159 16.55 -17.00 11.18
CA LEU A 159 16.52 -17.89 12.35
C LEU A 159 16.69 -17.16 13.68
N THR A 160 17.24 -15.94 13.66
CA THR A 160 17.57 -15.16 14.87
C THR A 160 16.44 -14.22 15.29
N CYS A 161 15.82 -13.52 14.33
CA CYS A 161 14.83 -12.47 14.61
C CYS A 161 13.50 -12.63 13.87
N GLU A 162 13.31 -13.75 13.15
CA GLU A 162 12.09 -14.09 12.40
C GLU A 162 11.67 -13.10 11.29
N SER A 163 12.52 -12.10 11.01
CA SER A 163 12.31 -11.17 9.90
C SER A 163 12.43 -11.87 8.55
N THR A 164 11.70 -11.39 7.56
CA THR A 164 11.77 -11.89 6.18
C THR A 164 13.16 -11.64 5.60
N ILE A 165 13.73 -12.68 4.98
CA ILE A 165 14.97 -12.57 4.21
C ILE A 165 14.65 -11.87 2.89
N ILE A 166 15.47 -10.90 2.50
CA ILE A 166 15.37 -10.23 1.20
C ILE A 166 16.46 -10.75 0.25
N GLU A 167 16.14 -10.78 -1.04
CA GLU A 167 17.11 -10.96 -2.11
C GLU A 167 17.47 -9.58 -2.66
N VAL A 168 18.77 -9.29 -2.73
CA VAL A 168 19.32 -8.07 -3.32
C VAL A 168 20.16 -8.46 -4.52
N ASP A 169 19.78 -7.95 -5.69
CA ASP A 169 20.58 -8.01 -6.92
C ASP A 169 21.29 -6.66 -7.11
N PHE A 170 22.58 -6.63 -6.81
CA PHE A 170 23.43 -5.47 -6.95
C PHE A 170 23.78 -5.19 -8.41
N ASN A 171 24.00 -3.92 -8.74
CA ASN A 171 24.52 -3.55 -10.04
C ASN A 171 25.93 -4.13 -10.21
N LYS A 172 26.16 -4.82 -11.35
CA LYS A 172 27.46 -5.43 -11.72
C LYS A 172 28.66 -4.50 -11.55
N LYS A 173 28.50 -3.19 -11.75
CA LYS A 173 29.59 -2.21 -11.69
C LYS A 173 29.89 -1.71 -10.28
N THR A 174 28.96 -1.86 -9.34
CA THR A 174 29.03 -1.26 -7.99
C THR A 174 28.69 -2.27 -6.90
N THR A 175 28.79 -3.57 -7.21
CA THR A 175 28.48 -4.63 -6.25
C THR A 175 29.49 -4.59 -5.09
N PRO A 176 29.03 -4.66 -3.83
CA PRO A 176 29.91 -4.76 -2.67
C PRO A 176 30.38 -6.19 -2.38
N LEU A 177 29.92 -7.18 -3.17
CA LEU A 177 30.23 -8.60 -2.96
C LEU A 177 31.60 -8.97 -3.55
N GLN A 178 32.18 -10.03 -2.99
CA GLN A 178 33.46 -10.60 -3.46
C GLN A 178 33.29 -11.26 -4.84
N ASP A 179 34.39 -11.37 -5.57
CA ASP A 179 34.50 -12.06 -6.86
C ASP A 179 33.53 -11.58 -7.96
N GLY A 180 32.99 -10.36 -7.81
CA GLY A 180 32.03 -9.79 -8.77
C GLY A 180 30.64 -10.41 -8.72
N ALA A 181 30.30 -11.17 -7.66
CA ALA A 181 28.94 -11.64 -7.43
C ALA A 181 27.97 -10.46 -7.33
N THR A 182 26.70 -10.65 -7.71
CA THR A 182 25.67 -9.60 -7.61
C THR A 182 24.48 -9.98 -6.75
N LEU A 183 24.24 -11.27 -6.51
CA LEU A 183 23.11 -11.74 -5.73
C LEU A 183 23.53 -11.98 -4.28
N HIS A 184 22.77 -11.41 -3.35
CA HIS A 184 22.90 -11.67 -1.92
C HIS A 184 21.52 -11.86 -1.30
N GLU A 185 21.35 -12.91 -0.51
CA GLU A 185 20.16 -13.13 0.30
C GLU A 185 20.53 -12.93 1.78
N GLY A 186 19.81 -12.07 2.48
CA GLY A 186 20.10 -11.80 3.88
C GLY A 186 18.97 -11.13 4.64
N CYS A 187 19.07 -11.16 5.97
CA CYS A 187 18.18 -10.43 6.85
C CYS A 187 18.73 -9.01 7.07
N ILE A 188 17.93 -7.97 6.81
CA ILE A 188 18.37 -6.58 6.96
C ILE A 188 18.79 -6.18 8.39
N LEU A 189 18.47 -7.00 9.40
CA LEU A 189 18.80 -6.75 10.81
C LEU A 189 19.97 -7.59 11.31
N CYS A 190 20.18 -8.78 10.77
CA CYS A 190 21.16 -9.74 11.29
C CYS A 190 22.30 -10.06 10.31
N ASP A 191 22.14 -9.72 9.03
CA ASP A 191 23.21 -9.84 8.04
C ASP A 191 24.09 -8.59 8.10
N ASP A 192 25.36 -8.76 8.47
CA ASP A 192 26.29 -7.65 8.71
C ASP A 192 26.43 -6.74 7.49
N LEU A 193 26.48 -7.32 6.29
CA LEU A 193 26.61 -6.57 5.04
C LEU A 193 25.36 -5.71 4.82
N LEU A 194 24.18 -6.32 4.79
CA LEU A 194 22.94 -5.58 4.55
C LEU A 194 22.67 -4.54 5.64
N HIS A 195 22.92 -4.88 6.90
CA HIS A 195 22.73 -3.98 8.02
C HIS A 195 23.63 -2.74 7.94
N SER A 196 24.87 -2.90 7.47
CA SER A 196 25.80 -1.77 7.26
C SER A 196 25.39 -0.81 6.13
N LEU A 197 24.49 -1.25 5.24
CA LEU A 197 24.11 -0.52 4.03
C LEU A 197 22.72 0.14 4.12
N ILE A 198 22.00 -0.02 5.24
CA ILE A 198 20.70 0.62 5.46
C ILE A 198 20.83 1.95 6.19
N GLU A 199 19.92 2.87 5.90
CA GLU A 199 19.83 4.18 6.57
C GLU A 199 18.38 4.46 6.99
N MET A 200 18.15 4.75 8.26
CA MET A 200 16.81 5.12 8.74
C MET A 200 16.54 6.62 8.56
N LYS A 201 15.34 6.94 8.06
CA LYS A 201 14.81 8.30 7.87
C LYS A 201 13.37 8.39 8.34
N HIS A 202 12.89 9.62 8.47
CA HIS A 202 11.49 9.91 8.75
C HIS A 202 10.88 10.63 7.56
N GLY A 203 9.82 10.06 7.00
CA GLY A 203 8.99 10.69 5.98
C GLY A 203 8.13 11.81 6.55
N LYS A 204 7.48 12.55 5.65
CA LYS A 204 6.42 13.49 6.05
C LYS A 204 5.26 12.69 6.65
N SER A 205 4.75 13.12 7.81
CA SER A 205 3.68 12.41 8.53
C SER A 205 2.43 12.17 7.66
N PHE A 206 1.99 10.90 7.62
CA PHE A 206 0.82 10.41 6.87
C PHE A 206 -0.47 10.42 7.71
N PHE A 207 -0.33 10.27 9.03
CA PHE A 207 -1.48 10.22 9.92
C PHE A 207 -1.92 11.65 10.18
N ILE A 208 -3.02 12.00 9.51
CA ILE A 208 -3.95 13.09 9.80
C ILE A 208 -3.42 13.98 10.92
N ARG A 209 -2.94 15.18 10.56
CA ARG A 209 -2.78 16.27 11.53
C ARG A 209 -3.99 16.22 12.46
N ARG A 210 -3.76 15.90 13.75
CA ARG A 210 -4.75 16.08 14.81
C ARG A 210 -5.33 17.47 14.60
N GLY A 211 -6.58 17.52 14.16
CA GLY A 211 -7.33 18.76 14.18
C GLY A 211 -7.36 19.18 15.64
N ARG A 212 -6.56 20.19 15.99
CA ARG A 212 -6.89 21.06 17.13
C ARG A 212 -8.24 21.65 16.75
N GLY A 213 -9.30 21.07 17.29
CA GLY A 213 -10.63 21.63 17.18
C GLY A 213 -10.58 23.07 17.69
N ARG A 214 -11.07 23.99 16.87
CA ARG A 214 -11.71 25.23 17.31
C ARG A 214 -12.59 25.77 16.18
N GLY A 215 -13.88 25.42 16.27
CA GLY A 215 -14.93 26.41 16.16
C GLY A 215 -15.77 26.47 14.87
N ARG A 216 -17.01 25.97 15.00
CA ARG A 216 -18.29 26.58 14.60
C ARG A 216 -18.66 26.65 13.11
N GLY A 217 -19.77 25.99 12.77
CA GLY A 217 -20.56 26.33 11.58
C GLY A 217 -21.62 25.29 11.23
N ARG A 218 -22.88 25.59 11.58
CA ARG A 218 -24.12 24.81 11.39
C ARG A 218 -24.42 24.43 9.93
N GLY A 219 -25.13 23.32 9.72
CA GLY A 219 -25.91 23.08 8.49
C GLY A 219 -26.59 21.71 8.44
N ARG A 220 -27.92 21.69 8.31
CA ARG A 220 -28.84 20.54 8.34
C ARG A 220 -29.02 19.88 6.96
N GLY A 221 -29.45 18.60 6.94
CA GLY A 221 -30.19 17.96 5.83
C GLY A 221 -29.88 16.47 5.68
N ARG A 222 -30.69 15.54 6.23
CA ARG A 222 -31.80 14.79 5.60
C ARG A 222 -31.43 14.02 4.32
N GLY A 223 -31.56 12.68 4.34
CA GLY A 223 -31.64 11.85 3.13
C GLY A 223 -31.38 10.35 3.36
N SER A 224 -32.45 9.57 3.38
CA SER A 224 -32.51 8.10 3.47
C SER A 224 -32.13 7.42 2.15
N SER A 225 -31.45 6.25 2.17
CA SER A 225 -32.01 5.02 1.57
C SER A 225 -31.18 3.76 1.87
N ARG A 226 -31.91 2.64 1.95
CA ARG A 226 -31.49 1.26 2.26
C ARG A 226 -31.29 0.46 0.95
N GLY A 227 -30.45 -0.59 0.99
CA GLY A 227 -30.46 -1.71 0.04
C GLY A 227 -29.15 -2.49 0.09
N ARG A 228 -29.03 -3.56 0.89
CA ARG A 228 -29.25 -4.99 0.58
C ARG A 228 -28.44 -5.51 -0.62
N GLY A 229 -27.44 -6.34 -0.32
CA GLY A 229 -26.53 -6.92 -1.31
C GLY A 229 -27.04 -8.18 -2.01
N ARG A 230 -26.15 -8.79 -2.80
CA ARG A 230 -26.22 -10.20 -3.20
C ARG A 230 -24.85 -10.70 -3.69
N ARG A 231 -24.49 -11.90 -3.22
CA ARG A 231 -23.40 -12.74 -3.72
C ARG A 231 -23.75 -13.26 -5.12
N GLY A 232 -22.75 -13.37 -6.00
CA GLY A 232 -22.84 -14.08 -7.27
C GLY A 232 -21.45 -14.38 -7.82
N ASN A 233 -21.14 -15.67 -7.93
CA ASN A 233 -19.89 -16.27 -8.41
C ASN A 233 -19.99 -16.50 -9.93
N SER A 234 -18.94 -16.22 -10.71
CA SER A 234 -18.46 -17.06 -11.84
C SER A 234 -17.43 -16.31 -12.69
N ARG A 235 -16.36 -17.04 -13.02
CA ARG A 235 -15.28 -16.69 -13.93
C ARG A 235 -15.80 -16.48 -15.36
N TYR A 236 -15.39 -15.37 -15.96
CA TYR A 236 -14.97 -15.13 -17.36
C TYR A 236 -14.77 -13.59 -17.44
N ASP A 237 -13.64 -13.13 -18.00
CA ASP A 237 -13.14 -11.75 -17.97
C ASP A 237 -14.23 -10.66 -17.84
N ASP A 238 -14.42 -10.17 -16.62
CA ASP A 238 -15.44 -9.18 -16.31
C ASP A 238 -14.92 -7.79 -16.70
N PRO A 239 -15.54 -7.08 -17.66
CA PRO A 239 -15.14 -5.73 -18.04
C PRO A 239 -15.20 -4.73 -16.88
N LYS A 240 -15.85 -5.07 -15.75
CA LYS A 240 -15.83 -4.31 -14.48
C LYS A 240 -14.44 -4.19 -13.85
N MET A 241 -13.57 -5.16 -14.11
CA MET A 241 -12.29 -5.31 -13.43
C MET A 241 -11.11 -4.76 -14.23
N SER A 242 -11.36 -4.38 -15.49
CA SER A 242 -10.37 -3.81 -16.40
C SER A 242 -10.50 -2.28 -16.53
N PHE A 243 -9.36 -1.61 -16.63
CA PHE A 243 -9.26 -0.17 -16.85
C PHE A 243 -9.05 0.17 -18.33
N ARG A 244 -9.77 -0.50 -19.24
CA ARG A 244 -9.70 -0.23 -20.69
C ARG A 244 -9.98 1.24 -21.08
N ASP A 245 -10.74 1.96 -20.25
CA ASP A 245 -11.05 3.39 -20.42
C ASP A 245 -10.39 4.29 -19.35
N PHE A 246 -9.26 3.87 -18.77
CA PHE A 246 -8.55 4.61 -17.71
C PHE A 246 -8.17 6.03 -18.13
#